data_AF-A0A419TD47-F1
#
_entry.id   AF-A0A419TD47-F1
#
_cell.length_a   1.000
_cell.length_b   1.000
_cell.length_c   1.000
_cell.angle_alpha   90.00
_cell.angle_beta   90.00
_cell.angle_gamma   90.00
#
_symmetry.space_group_name_H-M   'P 1'
#
loop_
_entity.id
_entity.type
_entity.pdbx_description
1 polymer ?
#
loop_
_entity_poly.entity_id
_entity_poly.type
_entity_poly.pdbx_seq_one_letter_code
_entity_poly.pdbx_strand_id
1 'polypeptide(L)'
;MMKEWFYDISQIKSYRKQQQEFDDWISNARGCGIKEFQKHAKTFQSWRKEILNAFKYGIINGVTEGFNNKIKVLKRSSYGIRNFNRFRTRIFQCTS
;
A
#
# COMPACT_ATOMS: atom_id res chain seq x y z
N MET A 1 17.36 0.40 8.11
CA MET A 1 16.78 0.81 9.40
C MET A 1 15.25 0.96 9.39
N MET A 2 14.62 2.08 8.98
CA MET A 2 13.14 2.23 9.10
C MET A 2 12.32 1.27 8.22
N LYS A 3 12.82 0.92 7.02
CA LYS A 3 12.16 -0.04 6.12
C LYS A 3 12.25 -1.47 6.67
N GLU A 4 13.39 -1.83 7.26
CA GLU A 4 13.61 -3.15 7.87
C GLU A 4 12.77 -3.31 9.12
N TRP A 5 12.71 -2.28 9.98
CA TRP A 5 11.83 -2.31 11.14
C TRP A 5 10.36 -2.46 10.75
N PHE A 6 9.90 -1.76 9.71
CA PHE A 6 8.55 -1.96 9.19
C PHE A 6 8.32 -3.38 8.65
N TYR A 7 9.33 -3.99 8.03
CA TYR A 7 9.27 -5.38 7.60
C TYR A 7 9.15 -6.32 8.80
N ASP A 8 9.93 -6.10 9.85
CA ASP A 8 9.86 -6.91 11.09
C ASP A 8 8.48 -6.81 11.73
N ILE A 9 7.89 -5.62 11.78
CA ILE A 9 6.51 -5.38 12.25
C ILE A 9 5.51 -6.26 11.48
N SER A 10 5.67 -6.38 10.15
CA SER A 10 4.77 -7.20 9.32
C SER A 10 4.84 -8.69 9.63
N GLN A 11 5.97 -9.17 10.18
CA GLN A 11 6.20 -10.58 10.51
C GLN A 11 5.80 -10.95 11.95
N ILE A 12 5.43 -9.98 12.79
CA ILE A 12 5.03 -10.22 14.17
C ILE A 12 3.69 -10.99 14.20
N LYS A 13 3.71 -12.21 14.75
CA LYS A 13 2.51 -13.06 14.89
C LYS A 13 1.50 -12.53 15.92
N SER A 14 1.98 -11.81 16.93
CA SER A 14 1.11 -11.24 17.98
C SER A 14 0.55 -9.89 17.56
N TYR A 15 -0.75 -9.84 17.28
CA TYR A 15 -1.44 -8.62 16.84
C TYR A 15 -1.28 -7.44 17.81
N ARG A 16 -1.36 -7.71 19.12
CA ARG A 16 -1.21 -6.65 20.15
C ARG A 16 0.20 -6.05 20.14
N LYS A 17 1.23 -6.89 20.01
CA LYS A 17 2.62 -6.43 19.93
C LYS A 17 2.88 -5.70 18.61
N GLN A 18 2.33 -6.22 17.50
CA GLN A 18 2.41 -5.59 16.19
C GLN A 18 1.79 -4.17 16.19
N GLN A 19 0.66 -4.00 16.88
CA GLN A 19 0.02 -2.69 17.00
C GLN A 19 0.87 -1.68 17.78
N GLN A 20 1.48 -2.11 18.89
CA GLN A 20 2.37 -1.25 19.69
C GLN A 20 3.61 -0.85 18.88
N GLU A 21 4.28 -1.82 18.26
CA GLU A 21 5.47 -1.56 17.44
C GLU A 21 5.17 -0.66 16.24
N PHE A 22 3.97 -0.78 15.64
CA PHE A 22 3.54 0.11 14.57
C PHE A 22 3.34 1.55 15.04
N ASP A 23 2.80 1.76 16.25
CA ASP A 23 2.66 3.09 16.85
C ASP A 23 4.00 3.72 17.22
N ASP A 24 4.94 2.91 17.71
CA ASP A 24 6.31 3.31 18.01
C ASP A 24 7.08 3.68 16.74
N TRP A 25 6.86 2.94 15.66
CA TRP A 25 7.42 3.25 14.35
C TRP A 25 6.90 4.58 13.80
N ILE A 26 5.59 4.86 13.90
CA ILE A 26 5.01 6.15 13.49
C ILE A 26 5.60 7.30 14.31
N SER A 27 5.77 7.10 15.61
CA SER A 27 6.34 8.12 16.52
C SER A 27 7.80 8.42 16.18
N ASN A 28 8.61 7.39 15.90
CA ASN A 28 9.99 7.56 15.44
C ASN A 28 10.06 8.22 14.06
N ALA A 29 9.19 7.83 13.12
CA ALA A 29 9.12 8.43 11.79
C ALA A 29 8.78 9.93 11.84
N ARG A 30 8.02 10.38 12.86
CA ARG A 30 7.78 11.81 13.11
C ARG A 30 8.98 12.52 13.74
N GLY A 31 9.65 11.86 14.69
CA GLY A 31 10.78 12.41 15.43
C GLY A 31 12.08 12.52 14.63
N CYS A 32 12.18 11.86 13.47
CA CYS A 32 13.39 11.81 12.64
C CYS A 32 13.81 13.17 12.03
N GLY A 33 13.01 14.22 12.17
CA GLY A 33 13.37 15.60 11.73
C GLY A 33 13.36 15.82 10.21
N ILE A 34 13.13 14.77 9.42
CA ILE A 34 13.07 14.81 7.96
C ILE A 34 11.61 15.05 7.54
N LYS A 35 11.36 16.12 6.77
CA LYS A 35 10.01 16.56 6.38
C LYS A 35 9.25 15.49 5.58
N GLU A 36 9.96 14.77 4.71
CA GLU A 36 9.43 13.69 3.89
C GLU A 36 8.92 12.53 4.75
N PHE A 37 9.68 12.17 5.79
CA PHE A 37 9.30 11.12 6.74
C PHE A 37 8.15 11.55 7.65
N GLN A 38 8.13 12.82 8.09
CA GLN A 38 7.01 13.36 8.86
C GLN A 38 5.70 13.33 8.05
N LYS A 39 5.77 13.71 6.76
CA LYS A 39 4.63 13.62 5.85
C LYS A 39 4.18 12.17 5.68
N HIS A 40 5.12 11.25 5.49
CA HIS A 40 4.83 9.82 5.44
C HIS A 40 4.15 9.32 6.72
N ALA A 41 4.71 9.64 7.89
CA ALA A 41 4.18 9.24 9.19
C ALA A 41 2.77 9.80 9.44
N LYS A 42 2.46 11.01 8.93
CA LYS A 42 1.10 11.57 8.97
C LYS A 42 0.11 10.75 8.12
N THR A 43 0.52 10.32 6.93
CA THR A 43 -0.27 9.42 6.09
C THR A 43 -0.47 8.07 6.79
N PHE A 44 0.60 7.45 7.30
CA PHE A 44 0.50 6.17 8.02
C PHE A 44 -0.39 6.23 9.26
N GLN A 45 -0.36 7.35 10.00
CA GLN A 45 -1.30 7.55 11.12
C GLN A 45 -2.76 7.65 10.64
N SER A 46 -3.00 8.36 9.53
CA SER A 46 -4.35 8.52 8.98
C SER A 46 -4.94 7.19 8.50
N TRP A 47 -4.10 6.32 7.95
CA TRP A 47 -4.46 4.99 7.44
C TRP A 47 -4.22 3.85 8.45
N ARG A 48 -3.99 4.20 9.73
CA ARG A 48 -3.59 3.24 10.76
C ARG A 48 -4.57 2.08 10.89
N LYS A 49 -5.87 2.37 10.85
CA LYS A 49 -6.92 1.35 11.00
C LYS A 49 -6.87 0.35 9.86
N GLU A 50 -6.74 0.83 8.63
CA GLU A 50 -6.70 0.04 7.40
C GLU A 50 -5.45 -0.82 7.35
N ILE A 51 -4.29 -0.26 7.73
CA ILE A 51 -3.01 -0.98 7.78
C ILE A 51 -3.05 -2.09 8.85
N LEU A 52 -3.53 -1.79 10.05
CA LEU A 52 -3.68 -2.81 11.10
C LEU A 52 -4.69 -3.89 10.73
N ASN A 53 -5.77 -3.53 10.04
CA ASN A 53 -6.72 -4.50 9.49
C ASN A 53 -6.05 -5.38 8.43
N ALA A 54 -5.21 -4.80 7.55
CA ALA A 54 -4.47 -5.57 6.57
C ALA A 54 -3.54 -6.59 7.22
N PHE A 55 -2.86 -6.21 8.32
CA PHE A 55 -2.04 -7.15 9.09
C PHE A 55 -2.87 -8.25 9.77
N LYS A 56 -4.02 -7.89 10.36
CA LYS A 56 -4.89 -8.84 11.07
C LYS A 56 -5.53 -9.88 10.15
N TYR A 57 -5.99 -9.44 8.99
CA TYR A 57 -6.74 -10.27 8.04
C TYR A 57 -5.88 -10.78 6.88
N GLY A 58 -4.59 -10.44 6.84
CA GLY A 58 -3.70 -10.77 5.74
C GLY A 58 -4.19 -10.21 4.40
N ILE A 59 -4.84 -9.04 4.41
CA ILE A 59 -5.36 -8.44 3.17
C ILE A 59 -4.16 -8.02 2.31
N ILE A 60 -3.94 -8.78 1.24
CA ILE A 60 -2.82 -8.58 0.35
C ILE A 60 -3.23 -7.56 -0.71
N ASN A 61 -2.50 -6.46 -0.83
CA ASN A 61 -2.63 -5.55 -1.97
C ASN A 61 -2.22 -6.21 -3.31
N GLY A 62 -1.72 -7.45 -3.29
CA GLY A 62 -1.20 -8.15 -4.47
C GLY A 62 -2.23 -8.32 -5.60
N VAL A 63 -3.51 -8.55 -5.27
CA VAL A 63 -4.58 -8.62 -6.28
C VAL A 63 -4.80 -7.24 -6.91
N THR A 64 -4.89 -6.19 -6.10
CA THR A 64 -5.03 -4.80 -6.55
C THR A 64 -3.81 -4.32 -7.35
N GLU A 65 -2.60 -4.68 -6.95
CA GLU A 65 -1.36 -4.42 -7.69
C GLU A 65 -1.32 -5.19 -9.02
N GLY A 66 -1.77 -6.44 -9.03
CA GLY A 66 -1.90 -7.25 -10.24
C GLY A 66 -2.83 -6.60 -11.26
N PHE A 67 -3.98 -6.10 -10.81
CA PHE A 67 -4.90 -5.33 -11.66
C PHE A 67 -4.27 -4.02 -12.13
N ASN A 68 -3.63 -3.26 -11.25
CA ASN A 68 -2.94 -2.02 -11.63
C ASN A 68 -1.82 -2.27 -12.65
N ASN A 69 -1.09 -3.37 -12.56
CA ASN A 69 -0.04 -3.73 -13.51
C ASN A 69 -0.64 -4.13 -14.87
N LYS A 70 -1.70 -4.95 -14.90
CA LYS A 70 -2.44 -5.28 -16.13
C LYS A 70 -2.95 -4.02 -16.83
N ILE A 71 -3.52 -3.07 -16.08
CA ILE A 71 -3.99 -1.78 -16.60
C ILE A 71 -2.81 -0.95 -17.16
N LYS A 72 -1.67 -0.89 -16.46
CA LYS A 72 -0.46 -0.20 -16.95
C LYS A 72 0.09 -0.83 -18.24
N VAL A 73 0.07 -2.15 -18.37
CA VAL A 73 0.45 -2.85 -19.61
C VAL A 73 -0.50 -2.51 -20.75
N LEU A 74 -1.81 -2.54 -20.51
CA LEU A 74 -2.83 -2.14 -21.47
C LEU A 74 -2.67 -0.68 -21.93
N LYS A 75 -2.32 0.23 -21.02
CA LYS A 75 -2.00 1.63 -21.36
C LYS A 75 -0.76 1.76 -22.24
N ARG A 76 0.32 1.04 -21.91
CA ARG A 76 1.56 1.07 -22.72
C ARG A 76 1.36 0.51 -24.12
N SER A 77 0.60 -0.57 -24.25
CA SER A 77 0.32 -1.22 -25.53
C SER A 77 -0.64 -0.43 -26.43
N SER A 78 -1.40 0.54 -25.89
CA SER A 78 -2.44 1.24 -26.65
C SER A 78 -1.97 2.48 -27.42
N TYR A 79 -0.71 2.90 -27.32
CA TYR A 79 -0.15 4.09 -28.01
C TYR A 79 -1.07 5.34 -27.93
N GLY A 80 -1.79 5.49 -26.81
CA GLY A 80 -2.79 6.54 -26.60
C GLY A 80 -4.22 6.01 -26.49
N ILE A 81 -4.93 6.39 -25.43
CA ILE A 81 -6.35 6.04 -25.25
C ILE A 81 -7.20 7.06 -26.02
N ARG A 82 -7.53 6.75 -27.28
CA ARG A 82 -8.45 7.56 -28.10
C ARG A 82 -9.92 7.43 -27.67
N ASN A 83 -10.29 6.32 -27.01
CA ASN A 83 -11.67 6.05 -26.60
C ASN A 83 -11.69 5.35 -25.23
N PHE A 84 -12.20 6.04 -24.22
CA PHE A 84 -12.26 5.55 -22.84
C PHE A 84 -13.18 4.33 -22.69
N ASN A 85 -14.30 4.27 -23.43
CA ASN A 85 -15.22 3.13 -23.35
C ASN A 85 -14.54 1.84 -23.80
N ARG A 86 -13.78 1.88 -24.90
CA ARG A 86 -13.01 0.71 -25.38
C ARG A 86 -11.92 0.30 -24.40
N PHE A 87 -11.27 1.26 -23.74
CA PHE A 87 -10.28 0.98 -22.70
C PHE A 87 -10.92 0.33 -21.47
N ARG A 88 -12.07 0.85 -21.02
CA ARG A 88 -12.87 0.28 -19.93
C ARG A 88 -13.29 -1.16 -20.23
N THR A 89 -13.83 -1.44 -21.41
CA THR A 89 -14.21 -2.79 -21.82
C THR A 89 -13.03 -3.76 -21.78
N ARG A 90 -11.84 -3.35 -22.26
CA ARG A 90 -10.62 -4.17 -22.18
C ARG A 90 -10.17 -4.42 -20.75
N ILE A 91 -10.30 -3.44 -19.86
CA ILE A 91 -9.99 -3.65 -18.44
C ILE A 91 -10.88 -4.75 -17.89
N PHE A 92 -12.21 -4.63 -18.04
CA PHE A 92 -13.15 -5.64 -17.56
C PHE A 92 -12.81 -7.05 -18.09
N GLN A 93 -12.53 -7.19 -19.39
CA GLN A 93 -12.17 -8.47 -20.00
C GLN A 93 -10.87 -9.07 -19.46
N CYS A 94 -9.88 -8.26 -19.09
CA CYS A 94 -8.59 -8.74 -18.59
C CYS A 94 -8.55 -8.93 -17.06
N THR A 95 -9.55 -8.42 -16.34
CA THR A 95 -9.67 -8.51 -14.89
C THR A 95 -10.75 -9.48 -14.40
N SER A 96 -11.59 -10.00 -15.30
CA SER A 96 -12.48 -11.14 -15.05
C SER A 96 -11.73 -12.45 -14.85
#